data_AF-A0A3S3R6E4-F1
#
_entry.id   AF-A0A3S3R6E4-F1
#
_cell.length_a   1.000
_cell.length_b   1.000
_cell.length_c   1.000
_cell.angle_alpha   90.00
_cell.angle_beta   90.00
_cell.angle_gamma   90.00
#
_symmetry.space_group_name_H-M   'P 1'
#
loop_
_entity.id
_entity.type
_entity.pdbx_description
1 polymer ?
#
loop_
_entity_poly.entity_id
_entity_poly.type
_entity_poly.pdbx_seq_one_letter_code
_entity_poly.pdbx_strand_id
1 'polypeptide(L)'
;MKLPYGESNFKKIITQDFLYIDKTEYIAALEENGSYNILLRPRRFGKSLFISSLWYYYDISFKEEFAVLFGHLAVGKNPTPLHNSYQILAFDFSGIATGDVATVLRNFTGRVETCLLDFLERYDYGHEAAVEIRAKESPQEKVDCLFRLCREKKIYLLIDEYDHFANAVLGESLEMFTEIIGKGGVVRAFYETIKIAAGRGTVDRLFITGVTSITLDSMTSGFNIGKNLSFDKEFNQAMGFTRQETEALIRPLVDTCGLDAPEMMRILGNWYNGYLFSSRAVDKVFNPDMVLYFIDSFDREGCVWPEQMLDDNIASDYGKIMRLFGIGDRENNFQTLEELIVNGEIVGRHKGKLDLDMNKPFERNDFISLLLYMGFITLSGTVLSQYLYKVPNYVIQKLYYDYFRAEIEQRSRITVSSRAVENAVAELALHNNIKPLIEEIGRVLALFSNRDFMRMDEKHIKAVILTLLYQSEVYFIQSEPR
;
A
#
# COMPACT_ATOMS: atom_id res chain seq x y z
N MET A 1 -20.58 17.91 6.22
CA MET A 1 -19.22 17.66 5.71
C MET A 1 -19.27 16.52 4.70
N LYS A 2 -18.77 16.72 3.48
CA LYS A 2 -18.65 15.65 2.47
C LYS A 2 -17.29 14.99 2.62
N LEU A 3 -17.27 13.69 2.86
CA LEU A 3 -16.04 12.92 3.02
C LEU A 3 -15.64 12.28 1.68
N PRO A 4 -14.36 12.34 1.27
CA PRO A 4 -13.90 11.73 0.03
C PRO A 4 -13.58 10.23 0.22
N TYR A 5 -14.44 9.48 0.93
CA TYR A 5 -14.20 8.05 1.15
C TYR A 5 -14.34 7.30 -0.19
N GLY A 6 -13.25 6.68 -0.64
CA GLY A 6 -13.16 6.03 -1.95
C GLY A 6 -13.05 6.98 -3.16
N GLU A 7 -12.98 8.30 -2.96
CA GLU A 7 -12.82 9.26 -4.05
C GLU A 7 -11.33 9.60 -4.28
N SER A 8 -10.89 9.53 -5.52
CA SER A 8 -9.48 9.79 -5.91
C SER A 8 -9.33 10.88 -6.96
N ASN A 9 -10.43 11.43 -7.48
CA ASN A 9 -10.40 12.55 -8.41
C ASN A 9 -10.21 13.87 -7.64
N PHE A 10 -8.99 14.42 -7.71
CA PHE A 10 -8.63 15.66 -7.05
C PHE A 10 -9.52 16.84 -7.47
N LYS A 11 -9.76 17.02 -8.78
CA LYS A 11 -10.62 18.09 -9.29
C LYS A 11 -12.03 18.00 -8.70
N LYS A 12 -12.62 16.80 -8.66
CA LYS A 12 -13.94 16.58 -8.06
C LYS A 12 -13.96 16.92 -6.58
N ILE A 13 -12.95 16.48 -5.83
CA ILE A 13 -12.83 16.78 -4.39
C ILE A 13 -12.84 18.29 -4.15
N ILE A 14 -12.00 19.03 -4.88
CA ILE A 14 -11.89 20.49 -4.72
C ILE A 14 -13.17 21.21 -5.18
N THR A 15 -13.66 20.91 -6.39
CA THR A 15 -14.78 21.64 -7.00
C THR A 15 -16.15 21.31 -6.42
N GLN A 16 -16.29 20.20 -5.69
CA GLN A 16 -17.54 19.80 -5.05
C GLN A 16 -17.51 19.97 -3.53
N ASP A 17 -16.52 20.68 -2.99
CA ASP A 17 -16.34 20.98 -1.56
C ASP A 17 -16.29 19.72 -0.69
N PHE A 18 -15.56 18.70 -1.14
CA PHE A 18 -15.16 17.61 -0.27
C PHE A 18 -14.06 18.08 0.68
N LEU A 19 -14.04 17.46 1.86
CA LEU A 19 -12.92 17.58 2.78
C LEU A 19 -11.62 17.16 2.07
N TYR A 20 -10.60 18.00 2.09
CA TYR A 20 -9.29 17.72 1.52
C TYR A 20 -8.17 18.11 2.50
N ILE A 21 -7.27 17.17 2.77
CA ILE A 21 -6.04 17.44 3.53
C ILE A 21 -4.95 17.77 2.51
N ASP A 22 -4.47 19.01 2.57
CA ASP A 22 -3.52 19.55 1.61
C ASP A 22 -2.13 18.93 1.78
N LYS A 23 -1.72 18.15 0.76
CA LYS A 23 -0.36 17.57 0.63
C LYS A 23 0.39 18.16 -0.56
N THR A 24 -0.07 19.28 -1.11
CA THR A 24 0.52 19.86 -2.33
C THR A 24 1.89 20.50 -2.09
N GLU A 25 2.27 20.78 -0.84
CA GLU A 25 3.62 21.23 -0.49
C GLU A 25 4.73 20.26 -0.94
N TYR A 26 4.43 18.95 -1.00
CA TYR A 26 5.38 17.93 -1.45
C TYR A 26 5.66 17.99 -2.96
N ILE A 27 4.90 18.75 -3.74
CA ILE A 27 5.15 18.93 -5.18
C ILE A 27 6.49 19.62 -5.40
N ALA A 28 6.78 20.70 -4.66
CA ALA A 28 8.06 21.39 -4.74
C ALA A 28 9.22 20.47 -4.30
N ALA A 29 9.04 19.74 -3.19
CA ALA A 29 10.02 18.77 -2.71
C ALA A 29 10.30 17.66 -3.75
N LEU A 30 9.29 17.19 -4.49
CA LEU A 30 9.48 16.23 -5.58
C LEU A 30 10.34 16.81 -6.71
N GLU A 31 10.12 18.07 -7.07
CA GLU A 31 10.89 18.73 -8.13
C GLU A 31 12.38 18.85 -7.78
N GLU A 32 12.68 19.16 -6.52
CA GLU A 32 14.05 19.27 -5.98
C GLU A 32 14.77 17.93 -5.90
N ASN A 33 14.02 16.83 -5.75
CA ASN A 33 14.56 15.48 -5.63
C ASN A 33 14.89 14.79 -6.96
N GLY A 34 14.66 15.48 -8.09
CA GLY A 34 15.01 15.04 -9.44
C GLY A 34 13.80 14.88 -10.36
N SER A 35 14.08 14.38 -11.57
CA SER A 35 13.06 14.23 -12.62
C SER A 35 12.30 12.92 -12.59
N TYR A 36 12.90 11.85 -12.05
CA TYR A 36 12.35 10.49 -12.12
C TYR A 36 12.16 9.95 -10.71
N ASN A 37 10.96 10.15 -10.17
CA ASN A 37 10.64 9.89 -8.77
C ASN A 37 9.75 8.66 -8.62
N ILE A 38 10.01 7.87 -7.59
CA ILE A 38 9.19 6.73 -7.19
C ILE A 38 8.80 6.94 -5.73
N LEU A 39 7.51 6.84 -5.43
CA LEU A 39 7.00 6.92 -4.06
C LEU A 39 6.02 5.78 -3.82
N LEU A 40 6.49 4.75 -3.11
CA LEU A 40 5.73 3.55 -2.76
C LEU A 40 5.15 3.71 -1.36
N ARG A 41 3.90 3.29 -1.21
CA ARG A 41 3.21 3.26 0.09
C ARG A 41 2.29 2.04 0.14
N PRO A 42 1.93 1.58 1.35
CA PRO A 42 0.91 0.56 1.50
C PRO A 42 -0.39 0.96 0.80
N ARG A 43 -1.28 -0.02 0.57
CA ARG A 43 -2.59 0.26 -0.01
C ARG A 43 -3.37 1.25 0.87
N ARG A 44 -4.26 2.02 0.25
CA ARG A 44 -5.16 2.97 0.91
C ARG A 44 -4.47 4.18 1.59
N PHE A 45 -3.28 4.55 1.12
CA PHE A 45 -2.53 5.75 1.59
C PHE A 45 -2.74 7.03 0.76
N GLY A 46 -3.77 7.09 -0.10
CA GLY A 46 -4.06 8.28 -0.92
C GLY A 46 -3.13 8.47 -2.13
N LYS A 47 -2.46 7.40 -2.58
CA LYS A 47 -1.51 7.42 -3.71
C LYS A 47 -2.15 7.93 -5.02
N SER A 48 -3.30 7.37 -5.38
CA SER A 48 -4.04 7.75 -6.60
C SER A 48 -4.56 9.18 -6.55
N LEU A 49 -5.00 9.65 -5.38
CA LEU A 49 -5.40 11.05 -5.19
C LEU A 49 -4.21 11.99 -5.39
N PHE A 50 -3.03 11.61 -4.90
CA PHE A 50 -1.82 12.40 -5.11
C PHE A 50 -1.43 12.43 -6.60
N ILE A 51 -1.47 11.29 -7.32
CA ILE A 51 -1.28 11.26 -8.78
C ILE A 51 -2.28 12.16 -9.50
N SER A 52 -3.57 12.11 -9.11
CA SER A 52 -4.60 12.98 -9.66
C SER A 52 -4.25 14.46 -9.46
N SER A 53 -3.74 14.84 -8.28
CA SER A 53 -3.28 16.21 -8.03
C SER A 53 -2.09 16.62 -8.90
N LEU A 54 -1.12 15.73 -9.12
CA LEU A 54 0.02 15.99 -10.01
C LEU A 54 -0.45 16.19 -11.46
N TRP A 55 -1.40 15.36 -11.93
CA TRP A 55 -1.99 15.53 -13.25
C TRP A 55 -2.54 16.95 -13.40
N TYR A 56 -3.49 17.36 -12.55
CA TYR A 56 -4.12 18.68 -12.68
C TYR A 56 -3.13 19.84 -12.50
N TYR A 57 -2.08 19.66 -11.69
CA TYR A 57 -1.07 20.68 -11.45
C TYR A 57 -0.14 20.91 -12.66
N TYR A 58 0.28 19.84 -13.34
CA TYR A 58 1.28 19.92 -14.40
C TYR A 58 0.72 20.00 -15.83
N ASP A 59 -0.51 19.54 -16.05
CA ASP A 59 -1.10 19.49 -17.41
C ASP A 59 -1.38 20.88 -17.97
N ILE A 60 -0.94 21.13 -19.20
CA ILE A 60 -1.21 22.37 -19.93
C ILE A 60 -2.71 22.63 -20.12
N SER A 61 -3.53 21.58 -20.21
CA SER A 61 -4.96 21.70 -20.48
C SER A 61 -5.75 22.32 -19.33
N PHE A 62 -5.19 22.34 -18.11
CA PHE A 62 -5.84 22.87 -16.91
C PHE A 62 -5.32 24.25 -16.47
N LYS A 63 -4.57 24.95 -17.33
CA LYS A 63 -3.97 26.25 -17.02
C LYS A 63 -5.00 27.29 -16.56
N GLU A 64 -6.15 27.37 -17.24
CA GLU A 64 -7.23 28.32 -16.91
C GLU A 64 -7.95 27.95 -15.60
N GLU A 65 -7.85 26.69 -15.15
CA GLU A 65 -8.47 26.20 -13.91
C GLU A 65 -7.52 26.27 -12.70
N PHE A 66 -6.26 26.68 -12.88
CA PHE A 66 -5.23 26.65 -11.83
C PHE A 66 -5.67 27.38 -10.56
N ALA A 67 -6.22 28.59 -10.70
CA ALA A 67 -6.64 29.41 -9.56
C ALA A 67 -7.75 28.74 -8.73
N VAL A 68 -8.69 28.05 -9.40
CA VAL A 68 -9.79 27.33 -8.75
C VAL A 68 -9.28 26.09 -8.05
N LEU A 69 -8.43 25.31 -8.72
CA LEU A 69 -7.97 24.02 -8.23
C LEU A 69 -6.90 24.13 -7.13
N PHE A 70 -5.99 25.09 -7.25
CA PHE A 70 -4.81 25.18 -6.37
C PHE A 70 -4.70 26.47 -5.58
N GLY A 71 -5.38 27.57 -5.95
CA GLY A 71 -5.11 28.90 -5.39
C GLY A 71 -5.21 29.02 -3.86
N HIS A 72 -6.00 28.16 -3.21
CA HIS A 72 -6.14 28.10 -1.75
C HIS A 72 -5.18 27.11 -1.06
N LEU A 73 -4.53 26.23 -1.84
CA LEU A 73 -3.60 25.19 -1.39
C LEU A 73 -2.16 25.73 -1.30
N ALA A 74 -1.29 25.00 -0.61
CA ALA A 74 0.11 25.35 -0.37
C ALA A 74 0.86 25.61 -1.68
N VAL A 75 0.72 24.71 -2.67
CA VAL A 75 1.39 24.87 -3.96
C VAL A 75 0.81 26.00 -4.81
N GLY A 76 -0.48 26.33 -4.68
CA GLY A 76 -1.06 27.44 -5.45
C GLY A 76 -0.73 28.81 -4.87
N LYS A 77 -0.44 28.88 -3.57
CA LYS A 77 0.13 30.08 -2.93
C LYS A 77 1.57 30.33 -3.36
N ASN A 78 2.33 29.27 -3.61
CA ASN A 78 3.73 29.31 -4.05
C ASN A 78 3.97 28.36 -5.24
N PRO A 79 3.47 28.69 -6.45
CA PRO A 79 3.58 27.82 -7.61
C PRO A 79 5.04 27.65 -8.04
N THR A 80 5.41 26.41 -8.36
CA THR A 80 6.69 26.10 -8.97
C THR A 80 6.72 26.57 -10.43
N PRO A 81 7.91 26.82 -11.03
CA PRO A 81 8.01 27.22 -12.43
C PRO A 81 7.45 26.20 -13.44
N LEU A 82 7.15 24.98 -12.98
CA LEU A 82 6.72 23.86 -13.79
C LEU A 82 5.19 23.68 -13.85
N HIS A 83 4.42 24.47 -13.10
CA HIS A 83 2.96 24.39 -13.12
C HIS A 83 2.41 24.53 -14.56
N ASN A 84 1.45 23.68 -14.93
CA ASN A 84 0.79 23.64 -16.26
C ASN A 84 1.76 23.74 -17.46
N SER A 85 2.90 23.03 -17.42
CA SER A 85 3.95 23.10 -18.44
C SER A 85 4.17 21.80 -19.22
N TYR A 86 3.38 20.75 -18.95
CA TYR A 86 3.56 19.41 -19.51
C TYR A 86 2.32 18.86 -20.21
N GLN A 87 2.55 17.95 -21.15
CA GLN A 87 1.53 16.98 -21.55
C GLN A 87 1.65 15.75 -20.64
N ILE A 88 0.54 15.32 -20.05
CA ILE A 88 0.48 14.23 -19.08
C ILE A 88 0.14 12.93 -19.78
N LEU A 89 1.09 12.00 -19.79
CA LEU A 89 0.83 10.60 -20.10
C LEU A 89 0.63 9.87 -18.78
N ALA A 90 -0.54 9.28 -18.57
CA ALA A 90 -0.87 8.59 -17.33
C ALA A 90 -1.21 7.12 -17.62
N PHE A 91 -0.57 6.21 -16.89
CA PHE A 91 -0.92 4.80 -16.86
C PHE A 91 -1.49 4.44 -15.50
N ASP A 92 -2.58 3.69 -15.49
CA ASP A 92 -3.10 2.98 -14.33
C ASP A 92 -3.11 1.49 -14.66
N PHE A 93 -2.28 0.72 -13.95
CA PHE A 93 -2.16 -0.72 -14.13
C PHE A 93 -3.01 -1.53 -13.14
N SER A 94 -3.91 -0.86 -12.42
CA SER A 94 -5.02 -1.53 -11.75
C SER A 94 -5.95 -2.21 -12.77
N GLY A 95 -6.58 -3.31 -12.34
CA GLY A 95 -7.58 -4.01 -13.16
C GLY A 95 -7.02 -4.79 -14.38
N ILE A 96 -5.71 -4.92 -14.55
CA ILE A 96 -5.15 -5.91 -15.48
C ILE A 96 -5.45 -7.30 -14.92
N ALA A 97 -6.41 -7.99 -15.55
CA ALA A 97 -6.78 -9.34 -15.15
C ALA A 97 -5.62 -10.30 -15.35
N THR A 98 -5.36 -11.13 -14.32
CA THR A 98 -4.38 -12.20 -14.34
C THR A 98 -4.99 -13.51 -14.85
N GLY A 99 -4.12 -14.44 -15.23
CA GLY A 99 -4.46 -15.70 -15.88
C GLY A 99 -3.17 -16.33 -16.37
N ASP A 100 -3.18 -16.93 -17.56
CA ASP A 100 -1.93 -17.35 -18.20
C ASP A 100 -1.09 -16.14 -18.67
N VAL A 101 0.18 -16.41 -19.01
CA VAL A 101 1.12 -15.41 -19.53
C VAL A 101 0.52 -14.63 -20.70
N ALA A 102 -0.09 -15.33 -21.66
CA ALA A 102 -0.68 -14.73 -22.85
C ALA A 102 -1.80 -13.73 -22.51
N THR A 103 -2.64 -14.05 -21.53
CA THR A 103 -3.71 -13.19 -21.05
C THR A 103 -3.16 -11.94 -20.38
N VAL A 104 -2.16 -12.07 -19.51
CA VAL A 104 -1.52 -10.93 -18.85
C VAL A 104 -0.89 -10.00 -19.90
N LEU A 105 -0.15 -10.55 -20.86
CA LEU A 105 0.51 -9.77 -21.92
C LEU A 105 -0.50 -9.03 -22.81
N ARG A 106 -1.59 -9.70 -23.21
CA ARG A 106 -2.67 -9.09 -23.99
C ARG A 106 -3.32 -7.94 -23.23
N ASN A 107 -3.66 -8.15 -21.96
CA ASN A 107 -4.33 -7.14 -21.14
C ASN A 107 -3.42 -5.95 -20.84
N PHE A 108 -2.14 -6.20 -20.54
CA PHE A 108 -1.13 -5.15 -20.37
C PHE A 108 -0.97 -4.32 -21.65
N THR A 109 -0.85 -4.97 -22.81
CA THR A 109 -0.73 -4.29 -24.10
C THR A 109 -1.97 -3.46 -24.43
N GLY A 110 -3.17 -4.01 -24.22
CA GLY A 110 -4.43 -3.30 -24.43
C GLY A 110 -4.60 -2.10 -23.50
N ARG A 111 -4.17 -2.21 -22.23
CA ARG A 111 -4.17 -1.10 -21.28
C ARG A 111 -3.22 0.01 -21.72
N VAL A 112 -2.00 -0.34 -22.12
CA VAL A 112 -1.03 0.63 -22.67
C VAL A 112 -1.63 1.31 -23.91
N GLU A 113 -2.16 0.57 -24.86
CA GLU A 113 -2.80 1.15 -26.06
C GLU A 113 -3.90 2.15 -25.70
N THR A 114 -4.81 1.77 -24.80
CA THR A 114 -5.92 2.63 -24.37
C THR A 114 -5.40 3.96 -23.83
N CYS A 115 -4.43 3.93 -22.92
CA CYS A 115 -3.85 5.14 -22.33
C CYS A 115 -3.13 6.02 -23.38
N LEU A 116 -2.48 5.41 -24.39
CA LEU A 116 -1.84 6.16 -25.47
C LEU A 116 -2.87 6.83 -26.39
N LEU A 117 -3.98 6.14 -26.70
CA LEU A 117 -5.06 6.70 -27.50
C LEU A 117 -5.76 7.86 -26.77
N ASP A 118 -6.02 7.71 -25.47
CA ASP A 118 -6.59 8.79 -24.64
C ASP A 118 -5.65 10.01 -24.60
N PHE A 119 -4.33 9.80 -24.57
CA PHE A 119 -3.34 10.87 -24.65
C PHE A 119 -3.40 11.59 -26.01
N LEU A 120 -3.45 10.84 -27.12
CA LEU A 120 -3.50 11.42 -28.46
C LEU A 120 -4.78 12.25 -28.66
N GLU A 121 -5.92 11.76 -28.17
CA GLU A 121 -7.19 12.49 -28.22
C GLU A 121 -7.14 13.77 -27.39
N ARG A 122 -6.63 13.70 -26.15
CA ARG A 122 -6.55 14.86 -25.24
C ARG A 122 -5.76 16.03 -25.80
N TYR A 123 -4.70 15.74 -26.56
CA TYR A 123 -3.78 16.75 -27.10
C TYR A 123 -3.89 16.94 -28.61
N ASP A 124 -4.95 16.41 -29.22
CA ASP A 124 -5.29 16.58 -30.64
C ASP A 124 -4.15 16.23 -31.62
N TYR A 125 -3.57 15.04 -31.46
CA TYR A 125 -2.54 14.53 -32.38
C TYR A 125 -3.09 13.95 -33.69
N GLY A 126 -4.42 13.94 -33.86
CA GLY A 126 -5.10 13.48 -35.06
C GLY A 126 -5.25 11.96 -35.19
N HIS A 127 -6.16 11.54 -36.08
CA HIS A 127 -6.52 10.14 -36.28
C HIS A 127 -5.37 9.28 -36.84
N GLU A 128 -4.48 9.86 -37.65
CA GLU A 128 -3.35 9.13 -38.25
C GLU A 128 -2.37 8.60 -37.19
N ALA A 129 -2.10 9.39 -36.15
CA ALA A 129 -1.28 8.97 -35.01
C ALA A 129 -1.89 7.75 -34.29
N ALA A 130 -3.20 7.74 -34.09
CA ALA A 130 -3.91 6.62 -33.48
C ALA A 130 -3.81 5.34 -34.32
N VAL A 131 -3.89 5.46 -35.65
CA VAL A 131 -3.70 4.33 -36.58
C VAL A 131 -2.28 3.79 -36.49
N GLU A 132 -1.25 4.66 -36.43
CA GLU A 132 0.14 4.23 -36.32
C GLU A 132 0.40 3.45 -35.02
N ILE A 133 -0.19 3.87 -33.90
CA ILE A 133 -0.09 3.15 -32.61
C ILE A 133 -0.80 1.80 -32.65
N ARG A 134 -2.02 1.73 -33.19
CA ARG A 134 -2.79 0.48 -33.30
C ARG A 134 -2.08 -0.56 -34.17
N ALA A 135 -1.36 -0.11 -35.20
CA ALA A 135 -0.60 -0.99 -36.08
C ALA A 135 0.63 -1.67 -35.42
N LYS A 136 1.05 -1.23 -34.23
CA LYS A 136 2.13 -1.89 -33.47
C LYS A 136 1.59 -3.07 -32.67
N GLU A 137 2.39 -4.11 -32.50
CA GLU A 137 1.93 -5.33 -31.80
C GLU A 137 2.29 -5.28 -30.32
N SER A 138 3.52 -4.88 -29.99
CA SER A 138 4.02 -4.88 -28.61
C SER A 138 3.80 -3.55 -27.88
N PRO A 139 3.70 -3.55 -26.53
CA PRO A 139 3.55 -2.32 -25.74
C PRO A 139 4.78 -1.41 -25.87
N GLN A 140 5.98 -1.98 -26.02
CA GLN A 140 7.21 -1.24 -26.29
C GLN A 140 7.10 -0.43 -27.60
N GLU A 141 6.71 -1.08 -28.69
CA GLU A 141 6.63 -0.41 -30.00
C GLU A 141 5.55 0.68 -30.02
N LYS A 142 4.42 0.46 -29.34
CA LYS A 142 3.35 1.45 -29.17
C LYS A 142 3.85 2.70 -28.45
N VAL A 143 4.59 2.53 -27.36
CA VAL A 143 5.14 3.64 -26.58
C VAL A 143 6.25 4.38 -27.33
N ASP A 144 7.19 3.66 -27.97
CA ASP A 144 8.21 4.31 -28.81
C ASP A 144 7.57 5.10 -29.96
N CYS A 145 6.50 4.56 -30.55
CA CYS A 145 5.70 5.27 -31.55
C CYS A 145 5.18 6.60 -31.03
N LEU A 146 4.52 6.62 -29.87
CA LEU A 146 4.05 7.87 -29.26
C LEU A 146 5.20 8.85 -29.01
N PHE A 147 6.31 8.39 -28.43
CA PHE A 147 7.45 9.26 -28.13
C PHE A 147 8.11 9.83 -29.39
N ARG A 148 8.09 9.12 -30.52
CA ARG A 148 8.52 9.68 -31.82
C ARG A 148 7.58 10.79 -32.29
N LEU A 149 6.28 10.64 -32.12
CA LEU A 149 5.29 11.66 -32.48
C LEU A 149 5.40 12.91 -31.59
N CYS A 150 5.84 12.73 -30.34
CA CYS A 150 5.91 13.79 -29.33
C CYS A 150 7.32 14.40 -29.16
N ARG A 151 8.27 14.22 -30.10
CA ARG A 151 9.69 14.60 -29.90
C ARG A 151 9.93 16.04 -29.47
N GLU A 152 9.11 16.97 -29.92
CA GLU A 152 9.21 18.41 -29.62
C GLU A 152 8.39 18.84 -28.39
N LYS A 153 7.80 17.89 -27.66
CA LYS A 153 6.96 18.14 -26.49
C LYS A 153 7.62 17.59 -25.23
N LYS A 154 7.29 18.20 -24.09
CA LYS A 154 7.67 17.69 -22.77
C LYS A 154 6.55 16.84 -22.19
N ILE A 155 6.83 15.56 -21.99
CA ILE A 155 5.92 14.63 -21.35
C ILE A 155 6.28 14.48 -19.88
N TYR A 156 5.29 14.63 -19.00
CA TYR A 156 5.34 14.10 -17.64
C TYR A 156 4.60 12.77 -17.64
N LEU A 157 5.35 11.69 -17.39
CA LEU A 157 4.77 10.35 -17.26
C LEU A 157 4.35 10.06 -15.81
N LEU A 158 3.09 9.68 -15.60
CA LEU A 158 2.54 9.26 -14.32
C LEU A 158 2.16 7.78 -14.41
N ILE A 159 2.56 6.96 -13.43
CA ILE A 159 2.21 5.54 -13.38
C ILE A 159 1.65 5.21 -11.99
N ASP A 160 0.37 4.88 -11.92
CA ASP A 160 -0.31 4.40 -10.73
C ASP A 160 -0.38 2.86 -10.72
N GLU A 161 -0.37 2.29 -9.52
CA GLU A 161 -0.50 0.85 -9.26
C GLU A 161 0.40 0.00 -10.17
N TYR A 162 1.65 0.46 -10.35
CA TYR A 162 2.57 -0.07 -11.36
C TYR A 162 2.90 -1.57 -11.19
N ASP A 163 2.81 -2.05 -9.96
CA ASP A 163 3.11 -3.40 -9.50
C ASP A 163 1.84 -4.23 -9.23
N HIS A 164 0.64 -3.70 -9.44
CA HIS A 164 -0.61 -4.39 -9.07
C HIS A 164 -0.75 -5.76 -9.74
N PHE A 165 -0.64 -5.81 -11.07
CA PHE A 165 -0.70 -7.07 -11.82
C PHE A 165 0.51 -7.96 -11.53
N ALA A 166 1.68 -7.36 -11.31
CA ALA A 166 2.92 -8.06 -11.02
C ALA A 166 2.83 -8.82 -9.69
N ASN A 167 2.30 -8.18 -8.65
CA ASN A 167 2.03 -8.80 -7.36
C ASN A 167 1.02 -9.95 -7.49
N ALA A 168 -0.03 -9.77 -8.30
CA ALA A 168 -1.02 -10.83 -8.53
C ALA A 168 -0.40 -12.05 -9.22
N VAL A 169 0.39 -11.85 -10.28
CA VAL A 169 1.14 -12.91 -10.97
C VAL A 169 2.13 -13.59 -10.02
N LEU A 170 2.86 -12.81 -9.22
CA LEU A 170 3.84 -13.33 -8.26
C LEU A 170 3.20 -14.23 -7.19
N GLY A 171 2.00 -13.88 -6.73
CA GLY A 171 1.25 -14.69 -5.77
C GLY A 171 0.72 -16.00 -6.36
N GLU A 172 0.70 -16.14 -7.69
CA GLU A 172 0.32 -17.37 -8.39
C GLU A 172 1.55 -18.21 -8.77
N SER A 173 2.56 -17.62 -9.41
CA SER A 173 3.76 -18.32 -9.86
C SER A 173 4.96 -17.39 -10.04
N LEU A 174 6.09 -17.75 -9.41
CA LEU A 174 7.37 -17.08 -9.59
C LEU A 174 7.94 -17.27 -11.02
N GLU A 175 7.65 -18.41 -11.66
CA GLU A 175 8.08 -18.70 -13.03
C GLU A 175 7.37 -17.77 -14.01
N MET A 176 6.04 -17.64 -13.88
CA MET A 176 5.23 -16.72 -14.69
C MET A 176 5.68 -15.27 -14.50
N PHE A 177 5.94 -14.88 -13.24
CA PHE A 177 6.48 -13.56 -12.93
C PHE A 177 7.80 -13.31 -13.66
N THR A 178 8.72 -14.28 -13.63
CA THR A 178 10.03 -14.17 -14.28
C THR A 178 9.92 -14.14 -15.80
N GLU A 179 8.96 -14.82 -16.40
CA GLU A 179 8.74 -14.78 -17.86
C GLU A 179 8.23 -13.40 -18.32
N ILE A 180 7.31 -12.80 -17.57
CA ILE A 180 6.67 -11.52 -17.95
C ILE A 180 7.55 -10.31 -17.59
N ILE A 181 8.19 -10.38 -16.42
CA ILE A 181 8.85 -9.25 -15.73
C ILE A 181 10.37 -9.50 -15.59
N GLY A 182 10.86 -10.73 -15.77
CA GLY A 182 12.29 -10.99 -15.68
C GLY A 182 13.10 -10.51 -16.90
N LYS A 183 14.31 -11.05 -17.04
CA LYS A 183 15.23 -10.70 -18.13
C LYS A 183 14.63 -11.11 -19.47
N GLY A 184 14.44 -10.14 -20.37
CA GLY A 184 13.84 -10.36 -21.69
C GLY A 184 12.30 -10.32 -21.71
N GLY A 185 11.65 -10.10 -20.57
CA GLY A 185 10.19 -9.99 -20.49
C GLY A 185 9.64 -8.71 -21.16
N VAL A 186 8.40 -8.79 -21.64
CA VAL A 186 7.73 -7.71 -22.38
C VAL A 186 7.58 -6.44 -21.53
N VAL A 187 7.28 -6.58 -20.23
CA VAL A 187 7.15 -5.44 -19.31
C VAL A 187 8.48 -4.72 -19.16
N ARG A 188 9.58 -5.47 -19.14
CA ARG A 188 10.93 -4.89 -19.07
C ARG A 188 11.27 -4.08 -20.30
N ALA A 189 10.98 -4.60 -21.48
CA ALA A 189 11.22 -3.88 -22.73
C ALA A 189 10.40 -2.57 -22.83
N PHE A 190 9.17 -2.56 -22.28
CA PHE A 190 8.36 -1.36 -22.13
C PHE A 190 9.04 -0.29 -21.26
N TYR A 191 9.52 -0.64 -20.06
CA TYR A 191 10.22 0.33 -19.20
C TYR A 191 11.58 0.76 -19.77
N GLU A 192 12.33 -0.13 -20.43
CA GLU A 192 13.57 0.23 -21.15
C GLU A 192 13.31 1.31 -22.21
N THR A 193 12.17 1.24 -22.90
CA THR A 193 11.75 2.24 -23.89
C THR A 193 11.46 3.61 -23.26
N ILE A 194 10.81 3.63 -22.08
CA ILE A 194 10.61 4.86 -21.30
C ILE A 194 11.96 5.45 -20.89
N LYS A 195 12.92 4.64 -20.44
CA LYS A 195 14.28 5.11 -20.11
C LYS A 195 14.99 5.72 -21.32
N ILE A 196 14.84 5.13 -22.51
CA ILE A 196 15.42 5.69 -23.74
C ILE A 196 14.79 7.06 -24.05
N ALA A 197 13.48 7.20 -23.91
CA ALA A 197 12.78 8.46 -24.13
C ALA A 197 13.13 9.53 -23.08
N ALA A 198 13.37 9.12 -21.83
CA ALA A 198 13.91 9.98 -20.78
C ALA A 198 15.31 10.50 -21.14
N GLY A 199 16.21 9.62 -21.63
CA GLY A 199 17.54 10.02 -22.10
C GLY A 199 17.53 10.97 -23.32
N ARG A 200 16.45 10.97 -24.11
CA ARG A 200 16.22 11.90 -25.23
C ARG A 200 15.58 13.22 -24.79
N GLY A 201 15.11 13.33 -23.54
CA GLY A 201 14.39 14.51 -23.04
C GLY A 201 12.90 14.57 -23.40
N THR A 202 12.36 13.59 -24.14
CA THR A 202 10.92 13.53 -24.46
C THR A 202 10.09 13.25 -23.21
N VAL A 203 10.53 12.28 -22.39
CA VAL A 203 10.01 12.07 -21.03
C VAL A 203 10.87 12.90 -20.08
N ASP A 204 10.45 14.14 -19.86
CA ASP A 204 11.17 15.11 -19.03
C ASP A 204 11.05 14.75 -17.54
N ARG A 205 9.88 14.26 -17.13
CA ARG A 205 9.61 13.83 -15.75
C ARG A 205 8.82 12.52 -15.68
N LEU A 206 8.99 11.81 -14.56
CA LEU A 206 8.29 10.59 -14.22
C LEU A 206 7.93 10.56 -12.74
N PHE A 207 6.72 10.13 -12.43
CA PHE A 207 6.31 9.75 -11.09
C PHE A 207 5.64 8.37 -11.12
N ILE A 208 6.17 7.42 -10.35
CA ILE A 208 5.60 6.08 -10.19
C ILE A 208 5.15 5.89 -8.74
N THR A 209 3.99 5.30 -8.56
CA THR A 209 3.51 4.82 -7.27
C THR A 209 2.97 3.40 -7.37
N GLY A 210 2.95 2.72 -6.22
CA GLY A 210 2.59 1.32 -6.06
C GLY A 210 2.84 0.86 -4.64
N VAL A 211 2.87 -0.45 -4.41
CA VAL A 211 3.04 -1.03 -3.07
C VAL A 211 4.46 -1.56 -2.86
N THR A 212 4.90 -2.52 -3.66
CA THR A 212 6.18 -3.23 -3.52
C THR A 212 7.24 -2.66 -4.46
N SER A 213 8.53 -2.86 -4.18
CA SER A 213 9.61 -2.51 -5.10
C SER A 213 10.05 -3.67 -6.01
N ILE A 214 9.45 -4.85 -5.86
CA ILE A 214 9.87 -6.09 -6.53
C ILE A 214 9.97 -5.88 -8.04
N THR A 215 8.90 -5.33 -8.64
CA THR A 215 8.86 -5.09 -10.07
C THR A 215 9.95 -4.12 -10.49
N LEU A 216 10.14 -2.99 -9.79
CA LEU A 216 11.23 -2.05 -10.08
C LEU A 216 12.60 -2.73 -10.05
N ASP A 217 12.85 -3.55 -9.04
CA ASP A 217 14.14 -4.21 -8.84
C ASP A 217 14.41 -5.28 -9.89
N SER A 218 13.40 -6.08 -10.27
CA SER A 218 13.46 -6.98 -11.42
C SER A 218 13.65 -6.21 -12.75
N MET A 219 13.17 -4.97 -12.85
CA MET A 219 13.44 -4.06 -13.97
C MET A 219 14.80 -3.36 -13.89
N THR A 220 15.56 -3.39 -12.78
CA THR A 220 16.66 -2.43 -12.53
C THR A 220 17.82 -2.45 -13.54
N SER A 221 18.06 -3.52 -14.32
CA SER A 221 19.03 -3.41 -15.42
C SER A 221 18.47 -2.63 -16.63
N GLY A 222 17.14 -2.61 -16.80
CA GLY A 222 16.42 -1.91 -17.85
C GLY A 222 15.93 -0.50 -17.47
N PHE A 223 15.59 -0.26 -16.20
CA PHE A 223 15.01 1.00 -15.71
C PHE A 223 15.67 1.50 -14.41
N ASN A 224 16.92 1.97 -14.49
CA ASN A 224 17.74 2.40 -13.33
C ASN A 224 17.76 3.91 -13.07
N ILE A 225 16.83 4.68 -13.65
CA ILE A 225 16.84 6.15 -13.55
C ILE A 225 15.98 6.68 -12.39
N GLY A 226 15.08 5.85 -11.85
CA GLY A 226 14.15 6.25 -10.80
C GLY A 226 14.80 6.32 -9.41
N LYS A 227 14.59 7.43 -8.71
CA LYS A 227 14.93 7.59 -7.29
C LYS A 227 13.74 7.16 -6.42
N ASN A 228 13.94 6.14 -5.59
CA ASN A 228 12.93 5.69 -4.64
C ASN A 228 12.96 6.58 -3.37
N LEU A 229 11.93 7.43 -3.23
CA LEU A 229 11.76 8.39 -2.14
C LEU A 229 10.99 7.81 -0.95
N SER A 230 10.58 6.54 -1.01
CA SER A 230 9.67 5.94 -0.04
C SER A 230 10.17 5.99 1.40
N PHE A 231 11.49 5.85 1.60
CA PHE A 231 12.12 5.84 2.93
C PHE A 231 12.89 7.14 3.21
N ASP A 232 12.78 8.15 2.34
CA ASP A 232 13.36 9.46 2.60
C ASP A 232 12.56 10.21 3.65
N LYS A 233 13.28 10.85 4.58
CA LYS A 233 12.68 11.53 5.74
C LYS A 233 11.68 12.60 5.32
N GLU A 234 12.02 13.34 4.28
CA GLU A 234 11.21 14.42 3.73
C GLU A 234 9.82 13.94 3.31
N PHE A 235 9.70 12.72 2.76
CA PHE A 235 8.43 12.18 2.26
C PHE A 235 7.69 11.30 3.28
N ASN A 236 8.16 11.24 4.54
CA ASN A 236 7.53 10.40 5.57
C ASN A 236 6.06 10.75 5.80
N GLN A 237 5.70 12.03 5.72
CA GLN A 237 4.32 12.54 5.90
C GLN A 237 3.62 12.92 4.60
N ALA A 238 4.24 12.68 3.44
CA ALA A 238 3.70 13.02 2.12
C ALA A 238 2.39 12.28 1.82
N MET A 239 2.25 11.07 2.36
CA MET A 239 1.07 10.22 2.25
C MET A 239 0.77 9.64 3.63
N GLY A 240 -0.46 9.78 4.08
CA GLY A 240 -0.83 9.56 5.48
C GLY A 240 -1.32 10.84 6.16
N PHE A 241 -2.10 10.68 7.23
CA PHE A 241 -2.50 11.81 8.07
C PHE A 241 -1.59 11.96 9.28
N THR A 242 -1.16 13.18 9.56
CA THR A 242 -0.48 13.51 10.81
C THR A 242 -1.47 13.49 11.97
N ARG A 243 -0.95 13.49 13.21
CA ARG A 243 -1.81 13.59 14.40
C ARG A 243 -2.68 14.85 14.38
N GLN A 244 -2.10 15.98 13.97
CA GLN A 244 -2.80 17.27 13.91
C GLN A 244 -3.89 17.26 12.84
N GLU A 245 -3.61 16.67 11.68
CA GLU A 245 -4.61 16.50 10.61
C GLU A 245 -5.76 15.62 11.09
N THR A 246 -5.48 14.45 11.68
CA THR A 246 -6.52 13.56 12.22
C THR A 246 -7.35 14.24 13.31
N GLU A 247 -6.72 14.98 14.22
CA GLU A 247 -7.42 15.74 15.27
C GLU A 247 -8.37 16.79 14.68
N ALA A 248 -7.93 17.52 13.65
CA ALA A 248 -8.79 18.46 12.93
C ALA A 248 -9.98 17.78 12.25
N LEU A 249 -9.79 16.56 11.73
CA LEU A 249 -10.84 15.79 11.06
C LEU A 249 -11.95 15.33 12.01
N ILE A 250 -11.60 14.90 13.22
CA ILE A 250 -12.58 14.38 14.19
C ILE A 250 -13.22 15.46 15.04
N ARG A 251 -12.62 16.66 15.09
CA ARG A 251 -13.10 17.78 15.92
C ARG A 251 -14.60 18.07 15.77
N PRO A 252 -15.19 18.08 14.57
CA PRO A 252 -16.64 18.28 14.43
C PRO A 252 -17.48 17.20 15.15
N LEU A 253 -17.01 15.96 15.20
CA LEU A 253 -17.69 14.87 15.92
C LEU A 253 -17.57 15.10 17.44
N VAL A 254 -16.37 15.44 17.90
CA VAL A 254 -16.09 15.74 19.31
C VAL A 254 -16.96 16.88 19.81
N ASP A 255 -17.00 17.99 19.08
CA ASP A 255 -17.74 19.20 19.45
C ASP A 255 -19.26 18.96 19.43
N THR A 256 -19.76 18.21 18.45
CA THR A 256 -21.20 17.93 18.31
C THR A 256 -21.72 16.95 19.37
N CYS A 257 -20.93 15.92 19.69
CA CYS A 257 -21.35 14.83 20.57
C CYS A 257 -20.84 14.98 22.02
N GLY A 258 -20.05 16.01 22.32
CA GLY A 258 -19.46 16.22 23.65
C GLY A 258 -18.50 15.09 24.06
N LEU A 259 -17.77 14.53 23.11
CA LEU A 259 -16.83 13.43 23.35
C LEU A 259 -15.52 13.92 23.97
N ASP A 260 -14.79 13.02 24.64
CA ASP A 260 -13.43 13.29 25.08
C ASP A 260 -12.44 13.15 23.91
N ALA A 261 -11.97 14.29 23.38
CA ALA A 261 -11.06 14.33 22.22
C ALA A 261 -9.75 13.56 22.47
N PRO A 262 -9.04 13.75 23.60
CA PRO A 262 -7.91 12.92 24.00
C PRO A 262 -8.16 11.41 23.92
N GLU A 263 -9.29 10.95 24.45
CA GLU A 263 -9.62 9.52 24.47
C GLU A 263 -9.94 9.00 23.07
N MET A 264 -10.71 9.76 22.28
CA MET A 264 -10.98 9.42 20.88
C MET A 264 -9.70 9.33 20.06
N MET A 265 -8.79 10.28 20.21
CA MET A 265 -7.46 10.24 19.57
C MET A 265 -6.61 9.06 20.04
N ARG A 266 -6.73 8.64 21.30
CA ARG A 266 -6.04 7.45 21.82
C ARG A 266 -6.55 6.19 21.14
N ILE A 267 -7.87 6.03 21.04
CA ILE A 267 -8.49 4.87 20.40
C ILE A 267 -8.14 4.83 18.90
N LEU A 268 -8.33 5.93 18.18
CA LEU A 268 -7.95 6.03 16.76
C LEU A 268 -6.44 5.81 16.55
N GLY A 269 -5.63 6.29 17.49
CA GLY A 269 -4.19 6.04 17.50
C GLY A 269 -3.84 4.56 17.55
N ASN A 270 -4.54 3.79 18.38
CA ASN A 270 -4.34 2.35 18.50
C ASN A 270 -4.82 1.58 17.26
N TRP A 271 -5.91 2.03 16.63
CA TRP A 271 -6.49 1.36 15.47
C TRP A 271 -5.79 1.71 14.15
N TYR A 272 -5.42 2.97 13.92
CA TYR A 272 -5.09 3.45 12.57
C TYR A 272 -3.74 4.18 12.43
N ASN A 273 -3.07 4.55 13.53
CA ASN A 273 -1.74 5.17 13.49
C ASN A 273 -0.63 4.10 13.42
N GLY A 274 0.64 4.49 13.50
CA GLY A 274 1.74 3.56 13.72
C GLY A 274 2.80 3.61 12.64
N TYR A 275 2.47 4.07 11.45
CA TYR A 275 3.33 3.97 10.28
C TYR A 275 4.46 5.01 10.31
N LEU A 276 5.69 4.51 10.36
CA LEU A 276 6.93 5.25 10.18
C LEU A 276 7.67 4.68 8.96
N PHE A 277 7.87 5.51 7.94
CA PHE A 277 8.51 5.10 6.68
C PHE A 277 9.99 5.43 6.63
N SER A 278 10.48 6.38 7.41
CA SER A 278 11.91 6.68 7.47
C SER A 278 12.47 6.45 8.86
N SER A 279 13.60 5.75 8.96
CA SER A 279 14.32 5.57 10.23
C SER A 279 14.87 6.89 10.80
N ARG A 280 14.92 7.94 9.98
CA ARG A 280 15.33 9.31 10.36
C ARG A 280 14.15 10.21 10.73
N ALA A 281 12.91 9.73 10.56
CA ALA A 281 11.71 10.45 10.96
C ALA A 281 11.34 10.11 12.41
N VAL A 282 10.55 10.99 13.02
CA VAL A 282 10.05 10.82 14.40
C VAL A 282 8.54 10.61 14.39
N ASP A 283 7.85 11.38 13.54
CA ASP A 283 6.40 11.36 13.47
C ASP A 283 5.87 10.17 12.69
N LYS A 284 4.91 9.50 13.29
CA LYS A 284 4.11 8.46 12.64
C LYS A 284 2.91 9.08 11.97
N VAL A 285 2.40 8.38 10.97
CA VAL A 285 1.18 8.77 10.26
C VAL A 285 0.08 7.73 10.41
N PHE A 286 -1.15 8.23 10.38
CA PHE A 286 -2.36 7.45 10.29
C PHE A 286 -2.61 7.02 8.84
N ASN A 287 -3.20 5.83 8.68
CA ASN A 287 -3.77 5.43 7.40
C ASN A 287 -4.98 6.32 7.08
N PRO A 288 -4.97 7.10 5.98
CA PRO A 288 -6.03 8.06 5.65
C PRO A 288 -7.40 7.42 5.46
N ASP A 289 -7.45 6.30 4.75
CA ASP A 289 -8.68 5.60 4.39
C ASP A 289 -9.36 5.02 5.63
N MET A 290 -8.58 4.44 6.55
CA MET A 290 -9.12 3.94 7.82
C MET A 290 -9.71 5.06 8.70
N VAL A 291 -9.06 6.23 8.74
CA VAL A 291 -9.59 7.40 9.45
C VAL A 291 -10.85 7.93 8.78
N LEU A 292 -10.88 8.01 7.45
CA LEU A 292 -12.06 8.45 6.71
C LEU A 292 -13.24 7.48 6.87
N TYR A 293 -12.98 6.17 6.80
CA TYR A 293 -13.96 5.12 7.07
C TYR A 293 -14.61 5.30 8.45
N PHE A 294 -13.81 5.54 9.49
CA PHE A 294 -14.33 5.77 10.83
C PHE A 294 -15.27 6.98 10.87
N ILE A 295 -14.87 8.11 10.27
CA ILE A 295 -15.67 9.35 10.29
C ILE A 295 -16.96 9.21 9.46
N ASP A 296 -16.91 8.39 8.40
CA ASP A 296 -18.05 8.08 7.54
C ASP A 296 -19.04 7.14 8.23
N SER A 297 -18.52 6.13 8.93
CA SER A 297 -19.31 5.13 9.65
C SER A 297 -19.81 5.58 11.02
N PHE A 298 -19.33 6.72 11.52
CA PHE A 298 -19.76 7.27 12.80
C PHE A 298 -21.19 7.82 12.70
N ASP A 299 -22.11 7.31 13.51
CA ASP A 299 -23.47 7.83 13.59
C ASP A 299 -23.48 9.16 14.35
N ARG A 300 -23.62 10.24 13.59
CA ARG A 300 -23.64 11.60 14.13
C ARG A 300 -24.93 11.96 14.85
N GLU A 301 -26.04 11.30 14.53
CA GLU A 301 -27.33 11.60 15.16
C GLU A 301 -27.43 10.91 16.53
N GLY A 302 -27.05 9.64 16.59
CA GLY A 302 -26.99 8.88 17.83
C GLY A 302 -25.72 9.09 18.65
N CYS A 303 -24.71 9.77 18.09
CA CYS A 303 -23.36 9.88 18.66
C CYS A 303 -22.74 8.50 18.98
N VAL A 304 -22.95 7.55 18.06
CA VAL A 304 -22.53 6.15 18.21
C VAL A 304 -21.33 5.88 17.33
N TRP A 305 -20.37 5.14 17.89
CA TRP A 305 -19.20 4.68 17.17
C TRP A 305 -19.58 3.64 16.12
N PRO A 306 -18.78 3.45 15.06
CA PRO A 306 -18.96 2.35 14.14
C PRO A 306 -19.02 1.01 14.88
N GLU A 307 -19.98 0.15 14.53
CA GLU A 307 -20.07 -1.21 15.11
C GLU A 307 -18.81 -2.03 14.80
N GLN A 308 -18.22 -1.81 13.61
CA GLN A 308 -16.96 -2.40 13.19
C GLN A 308 -15.94 -1.30 12.95
N MET A 309 -14.76 -1.45 13.56
CA MET A 309 -13.65 -0.49 13.39
C MET A 309 -12.75 -0.87 12.20
N LEU A 310 -12.94 -2.04 11.60
CA LEU A 310 -12.21 -2.52 10.43
C LEU A 310 -13.12 -2.48 9.20
N ASP A 311 -12.71 -1.76 8.16
CA ASP A 311 -13.38 -1.79 6.86
C ASP A 311 -13.18 -3.15 6.15
N ASP A 312 -14.27 -3.74 5.69
CA ASP A 312 -14.27 -4.99 4.93
C ASP A 312 -13.47 -4.89 3.62
N ASN A 313 -13.41 -3.72 2.99
CA ASN A 313 -12.63 -3.55 1.75
C ASN A 313 -11.13 -3.65 2.04
N ILE A 314 -10.66 -3.17 3.18
CA ILE A 314 -9.30 -3.36 3.65
C ILE A 314 -9.04 -4.84 3.89
N ALA A 315 -9.92 -5.56 4.61
CA ALA A 315 -9.72 -6.98 4.89
C ALA A 315 -9.57 -7.81 3.59
N SER A 316 -10.43 -7.59 2.59
CA SER A 316 -10.37 -8.26 1.29
C SER A 316 -9.08 -7.98 0.52
N ASP A 317 -8.64 -6.72 0.50
CA ASP A 317 -7.42 -6.31 -0.19
C ASP A 317 -6.18 -6.99 0.41
N TYR A 318 -6.13 -7.08 1.73
CA TYR A 318 -5.01 -7.70 2.44
C TYR A 318 -5.02 -9.23 2.33
N GLY A 319 -6.20 -9.88 2.26
CA GLY A 319 -6.31 -11.32 2.03
C GLY A 319 -5.66 -11.78 0.71
N LYS A 320 -5.75 -10.96 -0.35
CA LYS A 320 -5.04 -11.23 -1.62
C LYS A 320 -3.51 -11.13 -1.45
N ILE A 321 -3.06 -10.16 -0.65
CA ILE A 321 -1.64 -9.90 -0.41
C ILE A 321 -1.01 -11.00 0.44
N MET A 322 -1.75 -11.61 1.38
CA MET A 322 -1.27 -12.72 2.21
C MET A 322 -0.80 -13.93 1.39
N ARG A 323 -1.29 -14.12 0.16
CA ARG A 323 -0.76 -15.16 -0.76
C ARG A 323 0.75 -15.00 -1.01
N LEU A 324 1.24 -13.76 -0.95
CA LEU A 324 2.66 -13.44 -1.13
C LEU A 324 3.52 -13.91 0.06
N PHE A 325 2.92 -14.27 1.19
CA PHE A 325 3.66 -14.88 2.31
C PHE A 325 4.08 -16.32 2.01
N GLY A 326 3.50 -16.94 0.97
CA GLY A 326 3.94 -18.23 0.45
C GLY A 326 5.16 -18.16 -0.48
N ILE A 327 5.68 -16.98 -0.81
CA ILE A 327 6.80 -16.83 -1.74
C ILE A 327 8.10 -17.38 -1.12
N GLY A 328 8.85 -18.16 -1.89
CA GLY A 328 10.11 -18.73 -1.44
C GLY A 328 9.87 -19.84 -0.43
N ASP A 329 10.52 -19.75 0.74
CA ASP A 329 10.35 -20.73 1.82
C ASP A 329 9.21 -20.33 2.76
N ARG A 330 8.03 -20.94 2.52
CA ARG A 330 6.82 -20.72 3.32
C ARG A 330 7.02 -21.02 4.81
N GLU A 331 7.87 -21.97 5.17
CA GLU A 331 8.09 -22.32 6.58
C GLU A 331 8.95 -21.26 7.27
N ASN A 332 9.98 -20.76 6.60
CA ASN A 332 10.80 -19.67 7.12
C ASN A 332 10.00 -18.35 7.25
N ASN A 333 9.12 -18.07 6.28
CA ASN A 333 8.23 -16.92 6.34
C ASN A 333 7.27 -17.05 7.54
N PHE A 334 6.66 -18.22 7.74
CA PHE A 334 5.80 -18.48 8.90
C PHE A 334 6.54 -18.27 10.23
N GLN A 335 7.77 -18.77 10.37
CA GLN A 335 8.59 -18.56 11.57
C GLN A 335 8.92 -17.08 11.80
N THR A 336 9.18 -16.32 10.74
CA THR A 336 9.42 -14.87 10.85
C THR A 336 8.18 -14.13 11.34
N LEU A 337 7.00 -14.53 10.85
CA LEU A 337 5.74 -13.99 11.32
C LEU A 337 5.45 -14.39 12.77
N GLU A 338 5.78 -15.62 13.17
CA GLU A 338 5.53 -16.14 14.51
C GLU A 338 6.40 -15.38 15.52
N GLU A 339 7.67 -15.14 15.17
CA GLU A 339 8.58 -14.29 15.94
C GLU A 339 7.99 -12.90 16.19
N LEU A 340 7.40 -12.29 15.16
CA LEU A 340 6.76 -10.97 15.24
C LEU A 340 5.58 -10.96 16.20
N ILE A 341 4.72 -11.98 16.16
CA ILE A 341 3.56 -12.09 17.05
C ILE A 341 3.97 -12.31 18.50
N VAL A 342 4.92 -13.22 18.72
CA VAL A 342 5.35 -13.62 20.07
C VAL A 342 6.11 -12.50 20.77
N ASN A 343 7.09 -11.93 20.06
CA ASN A 343 8.01 -10.95 20.63
C ASN A 343 7.49 -9.52 20.49
N GLY A 344 6.47 -9.29 19.65
CA GLY A 344 5.96 -7.96 19.30
C GLY A 344 6.83 -7.18 18.31
N GLU A 345 8.10 -7.59 18.16
CA GLU A 345 9.08 -6.96 17.28
C GLU A 345 9.99 -7.99 16.61
N ILE A 346 10.52 -7.65 15.44
CA ILE A 346 11.55 -8.42 14.72
C ILE A 346 12.71 -7.52 14.33
N VAL A 347 13.92 -8.07 14.38
CA VAL A 347 15.13 -7.41 13.89
C VAL A 347 15.43 -7.88 12.48
N GLY A 348 15.74 -6.94 11.59
CA GLY A 348 16.11 -7.25 10.22
C GLY A 348 16.85 -6.12 9.52
N ARG A 349 17.38 -6.43 8.34
CA ARG A 349 17.96 -5.43 7.45
C ARG A 349 16.94 -5.07 6.38
N HIS A 350 16.75 -3.77 6.17
CA HIS A 350 15.99 -3.30 5.03
C HIS A 350 16.82 -3.53 3.77
N LYS A 351 16.34 -4.39 2.87
CA LYS A 351 16.88 -4.49 1.53
C LYS A 351 16.16 -3.45 0.68
N GLY A 352 16.85 -2.34 0.41
CA GLY A 352 16.33 -1.27 -0.46
C GLY A 352 16.02 -1.74 -1.88
N LYS A 353 16.46 -2.95 -2.26
CA LYS A 353 16.10 -3.66 -3.47
C LYS A 353 15.62 -5.08 -3.15
N LEU A 354 14.42 -5.44 -3.59
CA LEU A 354 13.84 -6.77 -3.53
C LEU A 354 14.11 -7.51 -4.84
N ASP A 355 15.34 -7.99 -5.01
CA ASP A 355 15.77 -8.71 -6.21
C ASP A 355 15.27 -10.16 -6.18
N LEU A 356 14.15 -10.43 -6.86
CA LEU A 356 13.68 -11.78 -7.15
C LEU A 356 14.40 -12.35 -8.39
N ASP A 357 15.69 -12.64 -8.26
CA ASP A 357 16.40 -13.46 -9.25
C ASP A 357 16.13 -14.93 -8.95
N MET A 358 15.70 -15.73 -9.93
CA MET A 358 15.52 -17.19 -9.80
C MET A 358 16.79 -17.91 -9.32
N ASN A 359 17.96 -17.29 -9.48
CA ASN A 359 19.24 -17.83 -9.03
C ASN A 359 19.60 -17.45 -7.58
N LYS A 360 18.77 -16.66 -6.90
CA LYS A 360 18.95 -16.27 -5.49
C LYS A 360 17.75 -16.74 -4.67
N PRO A 361 17.98 -17.40 -3.51
CA PRO A 361 16.87 -17.75 -2.62
C PRO A 361 16.24 -16.47 -2.06
N PHE A 362 14.92 -16.48 -1.94
CA PHE A 362 14.18 -15.45 -1.21
C PHE A 362 14.45 -15.64 0.29
N GLU A 363 15.15 -14.69 0.92
CA GLU A 363 15.62 -14.81 2.30
C GLU A 363 14.69 -14.08 3.28
N ARG A 364 14.89 -14.34 4.58
CA ARG A 364 14.17 -13.67 5.67
C ARG A 364 14.14 -12.14 5.56
N ASN A 365 15.25 -11.50 5.16
CA ASN A 365 15.29 -10.04 5.02
C ASN A 365 14.53 -9.52 3.79
N ASP A 366 14.40 -10.32 2.73
CA ASP A 366 13.54 -9.99 1.59
C ASP A 366 12.08 -10.03 2.03
N PHE A 367 11.71 -11.06 2.79
CA PHE A 367 10.37 -11.16 3.38
C PHE A 367 10.05 -10.00 4.34
N ILE A 368 10.96 -9.62 5.23
CA ILE A 368 10.80 -8.45 6.12
C ILE A 368 10.60 -7.17 5.30
N SER A 369 11.40 -6.97 4.25
CA SER A 369 11.28 -5.78 3.40
C SER A 369 9.94 -5.78 2.65
N LEU A 370 9.46 -6.94 2.21
CA LEU A 370 8.13 -7.10 1.60
C LEU A 370 7.00 -6.71 2.56
N LEU A 371 7.05 -7.19 3.80
CA LEU A 371 6.07 -6.84 4.86
C LEU A 371 6.05 -5.33 5.12
N LEU A 372 7.22 -4.67 5.09
CA LEU A 372 7.34 -3.23 5.30
C LEU A 372 6.66 -2.44 4.16
N TYR A 373 6.93 -2.80 2.91
CA TYR A 373 6.29 -2.16 1.74
C TYR A 373 4.77 -2.33 1.76
N MET A 374 4.29 -3.50 2.16
CA MET A 374 2.87 -3.79 2.28
C MET A 374 2.19 -3.13 3.49
N GLY A 375 2.96 -2.52 4.39
CA GLY A 375 2.43 -1.88 5.59
C GLY A 375 1.99 -2.85 6.68
N PHE A 376 2.42 -4.11 6.61
CA PHE A 376 2.18 -5.06 7.69
C PHE A 376 3.10 -4.84 8.89
N ILE A 377 4.30 -4.32 8.64
CA ILE A 377 5.22 -3.89 9.68
C ILE A 377 5.67 -2.47 9.45
N THR A 378 6.21 -1.85 10.48
CA THR A 378 6.73 -0.50 10.46
C THR A 378 7.99 -0.39 11.31
N LEU A 379 8.79 0.65 11.07
CA LEU A 379 10.01 0.92 11.83
C LEU A 379 9.67 1.33 13.27
N SER A 380 10.29 0.66 14.26
CA SER A 380 10.19 1.04 15.67
C SER A 380 11.51 1.53 16.26
N GLY A 381 12.64 1.25 15.61
CA GLY A 381 13.94 1.71 16.06
C GLY A 381 15.09 1.09 15.28
N THR A 382 16.30 1.22 15.84
CA THR A 382 17.54 0.67 15.29
C THR A 382 18.31 -0.07 16.36
N VAL A 383 18.85 -1.23 16.03
CA VAL A 383 19.75 -2.00 16.90
C VAL A 383 21.04 -2.25 16.13
N LEU A 384 22.12 -1.60 16.57
CA LEU A 384 23.42 -1.62 15.89
C LEU A 384 23.28 -1.17 14.42
N SER A 385 23.54 -2.07 13.48
CA SER A 385 23.42 -1.85 12.03
C SER A 385 22.11 -2.36 11.42
N GLN A 386 21.14 -2.72 12.26
CA GLN A 386 19.86 -3.29 11.84
C GLN A 386 18.69 -2.43 12.32
N TYR A 387 17.53 -2.69 11.73
CA TYR A 387 16.28 -2.03 12.09
C TYR A 387 15.41 -2.95 12.95
N LEU A 388 14.71 -2.35 13.89
CA LEU A 388 13.61 -2.98 14.61
C LEU A 388 12.31 -2.67 13.87
N TYR A 389 11.51 -3.70 13.69
CA TYR A 389 10.20 -3.60 13.09
C TYR A 389 9.14 -4.16 14.02
N LYS A 390 7.93 -3.61 13.92
CA LYS A 390 6.77 -4.09 14.65
C LYS A 390 5.48 -3.93 13.84
N VAL A 391 4.40 -4.53 14.31
CA VAL A 391 3.06 -4.30 13.77
C VAL A 391 2.62 -2.86 14.08
N PRO A 392 2.13 -2.07 13.11
CA PRO A 392 1.86 -0.65 13.31
C PRO A 392 0.66 -0.38 14.22
N ASN A 393 -0.42 -1.14 14.08
CA ASN A 393 -1.69 -0.92 14.77
C ASN A 393 -2.56 -2.17 14.85
N TYR A 394 -3.70 -2.02 15.54
CA TYR A 394 -4.64 -3.10 15.81
C TYR A 394 -5.31 -3.66 14.55
N VAL A 395 -5.55 -2.84 13.51
CA VAL A 395 -6.09 -3.34 12.23
C VAL A 395 -5.15 -4.37 11.62
N ILE A 396 -3.89 -4.00 11.44
CA ILE A 396 -2.90 -4.90 10.85
C ILE A 396 -2.66 -6.13 11.75
N GLN A 397 -2.69 -5.93 13.05
CA GLN A 397 -2.58 -7.02 14.01
C GLN A 397 -3.70 -8.05 13.86
N LYS A 398 -4.96 -7.61 13.73
CA LYS A 398 -6.12 -8.49 13.49
C LYS A 398 -5.95 -9.31 12.21
N LEU A 399 -5.55 -8.65 11.11
CA LEU A 399 -5.28 -9.31 9.83
C LEU A 399 -4.19 -10.38 9.95
N TYR A 400 -3.13 -10.13 10.73
CA TYR A 400 -2.11 -11.14 11.01
C TYR A 400 -2.70 -12.36 11.72
N TYR A 401 -3.54 -12.18 12.75
CA TYR A 401 -4.13 -13.30 13.47
C TYR A 401 -5.09 -14.12 12.60
N ASP A 402 -5.87 -13.46 11.75
CA ASP A 402 -6.73 -14.16 10.77
C ASP A 402 -5.89 -15.04 9.83
N TYR A 403 -4.75 -14.55 9.36
CA TYR A 403 -3.80 -15.33 8.57
C TYR A 403 -3.23 -16.52 9.35
N PHE A 404 -2.73 -16.29 10.56
CA PHE A 404 -2.15 -17.35 11.40
C PHE A 404 -3.15 -18.45 11.70
N ARG A 405 -4.37 -18.06 12.01
CA ARG A 405 -5.47 -19.00 12.20
C ARG A 405 -5.66 -19.86 10.95
N ALA A 406 -5.78 -19.25 9.77
CA ALA A 406 -5.95 -19.97 8.52
C ALA A 406 -4.79 -20.95 8.24
N GLU A 407 -3.55 -20.55 8.52
CA GLU A 407 -2.37 -21.43 8.41
C GLU A 407 -2.41 -22.61 9.41
N ILE A 408 -2.80 -22.36 10.67
CA ILE A 408 -2.94 -23.42 11.68
C ILE A 408 -4.05 -24.40 11.28
N GLU A 409 -5.20 -23.91 10.81
CA GLU A 409 -6.31 -24.73 10.35
C GLU A 409 -5.89 -25.59 9.13
N GLN A 410 -5.15 -25.00 8.19
CA GLN A 410 -4.62 -25.72 7.03
C GLN A 410 -3.61 -26.81 7.43
N ARG A 411 -2.70 -26.53 8.36
CA ARG A 411 -1.67 -27.48 8.83
C ARG A 411 -2.26 -28.62 9.66
N SER A 412 -3.22 -28.30 10.52
CA SER A 412 -3.87 -29.26 11.44
C SER A 412 -5.04 -30.04 10.80
N ARG A 413 -5.53 -29.63 9.62
CA ARG A 413 -6.73 -30.18 8.95
C ARG A 413 -8.02 -30.07 9.79
N ILE A 414 -8.10 -29.10 10.68
CA ILE A 414 -9.22 -28.92 11.63
C ILE A 414 -9.61 -27.44 11.67
N THR A 415 -10.90 -27.18 11.93
CA THR A 415 -11.46 -25.83 12.06
C THR A 415 -11.52 -25.41 13.52
N VAL A 416 -10.96 -24.25 13.86
CA VAL A 416 -11.14 -23.65 15.19
C VAL A 416 -12.51 -22.96 15.19
N SER A 417 -13.39 -23.28 16.15
CA SER A 417 -14.73 -22.67 16.20
C SER A 417 -14.67 -21.24 16.74
N SER A 418 -14.86 -20.23 15.88
CA SER A 418 -14.82 -18.80 16.30
C SER A 418 -15.79 -18.51 17.43
N ARG A 419 -17.02 -19.05 17.31
CA ARG A 419 -18.11 -18.79 18.24
C ARG A 419 -17.84 -19.34 19.65
N ALA A 420 -17.12 -20.45 19.75
CA ALA A 420 -16.80 -21.04 21.04
C ALA A 420 -15.78 -20.18 21.80
N VAL A 421 -14.79 -19.66 21.08
CA VAL A 421 -13.78 -18.74 21.62
C VAL A 421 -14.40 -17.39 21.97
N GLU A 422 -15.27 -16.83 21.12
CA GLU A 422 -16.00 -15.59 21.39
C GLU A 422 -16.84 -15.70 22.66
N ASN A 423 -17.61 -16.78 22.82
CA ASN A 423 -18.40 -17.03 24.03
C ASN A 423 -17.49 -17.16 25.28
N ALA A 424 -16.34 -17.82 25.14
CA ALA A 424 -15.39 -17.97 26.23
C ALA A 424 -14.77 -16.63 26.66
N VAL A 425 -14.48 -15.74 25.71
CA VAL A 425 -14.00 -14.38 26.01
C VAL A 425 -15.12 -13.52 26.61
N ALA A 426 -16.36 -13.66 26.16
CA ALA A 426 -17.50 -12.97 26.74
C ALA A 426 -17.75 -13.39 28.20
N GLU A 427 -17.65 -14.68 28.52
CA GLU A 427 -17.71 -15.20 29.90
C GLU A 427 -16.59 -14.64 30.78
N LEU A 428 -15.38 -14.54 30.23
CA LEU A 428 -14.28 -13.87 30.93
C LEU A 428 -14.61 -12.40 31.20
N ALA A 429 -15.20 -11.69 30.24
CA ALA A 429 -15.48 -10.26 30.36
C ALA A 429 -16.63 -9.89 31.27
N LEU A 430 -17.73 -10.64 31.18
CA LEU A 430 -18.94 -10.36 31.94
C LEU A 430 -18.88 -10.94 33.35
N HIS A 431 -18.17 -12.06 33.52
CA HIS A 431 -18.24 -12.88 34.74
C HIS A 431 -16.88 -13.20 35.35
N ASN A 432 -15.78 -12.68 34.81
CA ASN A 432 -14.41 -12.98 35.26
C ASN A 432 -14.12 -14.50 35.29
N ASN A 433 -14.74 -15.26 34.38
CA ASN A 433 -14.63 -16.72 34.32
C ASN A 433 -13.73 -17.16 33.16
N ILE A 434 -12.47 -17.47 33.48
CA ILE A 434 -11.48 -17.89 32.48
C ILE A 434 -11.60 -19.37 32.05
N LYS A 435 -12.37 -20.20 32.77
CA LYS A 435 -12.39 -21.65 32.53
C LYS A 435 -12.76 -22.04 31.09
N PRO A 436 -13.82 -21.47 30.47
CA PRO A 436 -14.17 -21.80 29.10
C PRO A 436 -13.03 -21.50 28.12
N LEU A 437 -12.27 -20.43 28.36
CA LEU A 437 -11.14 -20.06 27.50
C LEU A 437 -9.99 -21.06 27.62
N ILE A 438 -9.67 -21.52 28.84
CA ILE A 438 -8.65 -22.55 29.08
C ILE A 438 -9.03 -23.86 28.37
N GLU A 439 -10.31 -24.22 28.36
CA GLU A 439 -10.79 -25.40 27.66
C GLU A 439 -10.62 -25.30 26.14
N GLU A 440 -10.91 -24.14 25.54
CA GLU A 440 -10.67 -23.92 24.10
C GLU A 440 -9.16 -23.94 23.77
N ILE A 441 -8.32 -23.30 24.59
CA ILE A 441 -6.86 -23.39 24.44
C ILE A 441 -6.42 -24.85 24.49
N GLY A 442 -6.90 -25.62 25.47
CA GLY A 442 -6.59 -27.04 25.62
C GLY A 442 -7.03 -27.86 24.41
N ARG A 443 -8.19 -27.58 23.82
CA ARG A 443 -8.66 -28.24 22.59
C ARG A 443 -7.72 -27.98 21.43
N VAL A 444 -7.33 -26.72 21.20
CA VAL A 444 -6.40 -26.35 20.12
C VAL A 444 -5.03 -26.98 20.34
N LEU A 445 -4.53 -26.98 21.58
CA LEU A 445 -3.27 -27.61 21.92
C LEU A 445 -3.29 -29.12 21.64
N ALA A 446 -4.40 -29.80 21.94
CA ALA A 446 -4.55 -31.23 21.67
C ALA A 446 -4.53 -31.59 20.16
N LEU A 447 -4.64 -30.60 19.27
CA LEU A 447 -4.59 -30.82 17.81
C LEU A 447 -3.17 -30.88 17.25
N PHE A 448 -2.17 -30.40 18.00
CA PHE A 448 -0.79 -30.44 17.56
C PHE A 448 -0.27 -31.89 17.52
N SER A 449 0.49 -32.23 16.49
CA SER A 449 1.10 -33.56 16.41
C SER A 449 2.21 -33.70 17.46
N ASN A 450 2.58 -34.94 17.81
CA ASN A 450 3.73 -35.18 18.70
C ASN A 450 5.03 -34.50 18.20
N ARG A 451 5.16 -34.27 16.90
CA ARG A 451 6.30 -33.56 16.30
C ARG A 451 6.26 -32.06 16.57
N ASP A 452 5.06 -31.48 16.62
CA ASP A 452 4.84 -30.07 16.95
C ASP A 452 5.07 -29.85 18.45
N PHE A 453 4.59 -30.75 19.30
CA PHE A 453 4.85 -30.73 20.75
C PHE A 453 6.35 -30.79 21.10
N MET A 454 7.16 -31.52 20.32
CA MET A 454 8.62 -31.57 20.53
C MET A 454 9.33 -30.24 20.27
N ARG A 455 8.69 -29.31 19.54
CA ARG A 455 9.22 -27.97 19.25
C ARG A 455 8.52 -26.86 20.03
N MET A 456 7.35 -27.16 20.63
CA MET A 456 6.61 -26.19 21.43
C MET A 456 7.40 -25.81 22.69
N ASP A 457 7.55 -24.51 22.85
CA ASP A 457 7.94 -23.86 24.09
C ASP A 457 6.82 -22.89 24.54
N GLU A 458 7.07 -22.13 25.60
CA GLU A 458 6.12 -21.14 26.13
C GLU A 458 5.71 -20.09 25.08
N LYS A 459 6.59 -19.77 24.12
CA LYS A 459 6.30 -18.79 23.06
C LYS A 459 5.24 -19.31 22.10
N HIS A 460 5.29 -20.59 21.75
CA HIS A 460 4.28 -21.21 20.89
C HIS A 460 2.91 -21.23 21.59
N ILE A 461 2.88 -21.53 22.90
CA ILE A 461 1.64 -21.45 23.70
C ILE A 461 1.10 -20.02 23.70
N LYS A 462 1.97 -19.01 23.90
CA LYS A 462 1.58 -17.60 23.82
C LYS A 462 1.01 -17.24 22.46
N ALA A 463 1.63 -17.65 21.35
CA ALA A 463 1.12 -17.40 20.00
C ALA A 463 -0.28 -17.99 19.79
N VAL A 464 -0.52 -19.22 20.25
CA VAL A 464 -1.83 -19.87 20.20
C VAL A 464 -2.86 -19.08 21.02
N ILE A 465 -2.54 -18.72 22.27
CA ILE A 465 -3.44 -17.96 23.14
C ILE A 465 -3.80 -16.61 22.52
N LEU A 466 -2.80 -15.87 22.02
CA LEU A 466 -3.04 -14.61 21.33
C LEU A 466 -3.96 -14.84 20.12
N THR A 467 -3.66 -15.81 19.26
CA THR A 467 -4.47 -16.11 18.07
C THR A 467 -5.94 -16.42 18.40
N LEU A 468 -6.22 -17.05 19.54
CA LEU A 468 -7.59 -17.28 20.00
C LEU A 468 -8.23 -16.00 20.55
N LEU A 469 -7.54 -15.29 21.43
CA LEU A 469 -8.08 -14.08 22.06
C LEU A 469 -8.41 -12.98 21.05
N TYR A 470 -7.62 -12.82 19.99
CA TYR A 470 -7.83 -11.79 18.96
C TYR A 470 -9.05 -12.05 18.06
N GLN A 471 -9.75 -13.18 18.22
CA GLN A 471 -11.06 -13.42 17.60
C GLN A 471 -12.16 -12.56 18.24
N SER A 472 -11.92 -11.98 19.41
CA SER A 472 -12.85 -11.12 20.11
C SER A 472 -12.36 -9.67 20.14
N GLU A 473 -13.27 -8.73 19.92
CA GLU A 473 -12.99 -7.29 20.02
C GLU A 473 -13.22 -6.72 21.43
N VAL A 474 -13.54 -7.59 22.40
CA VAL A 474 -13.87 -7.17 23.78
C VAL A 474 -12.66 -6.58 24.51
N TYR A 475 -11.44 -7.01 24.16
CA TYR A 475 -10.21 -6.58 24.82
C TYR A 475 -9.12 -6.15 23.82
N PHE A 476 -8.42 -5.06 24.14
CA PHE A 476 -7.09 -4.82 23.58
C PHE A 476 -6.09 -5.74 24.28
N ILE A 477 -5.68 -6.79 23.61
CA ILE A 477 -4.71 -7.74 24.14
C ILE A 477 -3.32 -7.11 24.07
N GLN A 478 -2.60 -7.18 25.18
CA GLN A 478 -1.20 -6.74 25.24
C GLN A 478 -0.34 -7.91 25.70
N SER A 479 0.72 -8.17 24.95
CA SER A 479 1.86 -8.91 25.47
C SER A 479 2.45 -8.11 26.63
N GLU A 480 2.73 -8.72 27.78
CA GLU A 480 3.44 -8.04 28.88
C GLU A 480 4.67 -7.29 28.32
N PRO A 481 4.79 -5.98 28.60
CA PRO A 481 5.98 -5.24 28.21
C PRO A 481 7.19 -5.77 29.00
N ARG A 482 8.32 -5.89 28.31
CA ARG A 482 9.61 -6.23 28.94
C ARG A 482 10.09 -5.14 29.89
#